data_AF-A0A7W9DK37-F1
#
_entry.id   AF-A0A7W9DK37-F1
#
_cell.length_a   1.000
_cell.length_b   1.000
_cell.length_c   1.000
_cell.angle_alpha   90.00
_cell.angle_beta   90.00
_cell.angle_gamma   90.00
#
_symmetry.space_group_name_H-M   'P 1'
#
loop_
_entity.id
_entity.type
_entity.pdbx_description
1 polymer ?
#
loop_
_entity_poly.entity_id
_entity_poly.type
_entity_poly.pdbx_seq_one_letter_code
_entity_poly.pdbx_strand_id
1 'polypeptide(L)'
;MPADFIRVLQPVVHYSFHFLVPGAIAFVFFRKQWKRAWLIMIGTMIIDADHLLATPIFDPGRCSIGYHPLHSYYAIAFYFILLLFPKTRIIAVGLLFHMFTDWQDCHWSAIVMHIK
;
A
#
# COMPACT_ATOMS: atom_id res chain seq x y z
N MET A 1 -19.75 16.95 0.78
CA MET A 1 -19.99 15.68 1.51
C MET A 1 -19.74 15.93 2.98
N PRO A 2 -20.47 15.30 3.91
CA PRO A 2 -20.21 15.43 5.35
C PRO A 2 -18.77 14.98 5.66
N ALA A 3 -18.04 15.71 6.51
CA ALA A 3 -16.68 15.35 6.88
C ALA A 3 -16.60 13.91 7.47
N ASP A 4 -17.64 13.51 8.21
CA ASP A 4 -17.75 12.17 8.80
C ASP A 4 -17.84 11.07 7.74
N PHE A 5 -18.45 11.35 6.59
CA PHE A 5 -18.52 10.39 5.50
C PHE A 5 -17.13 10.08 4.94
N ILE A 6 -16.29 11.12 4.74
CA ILE A 6 -14.92 10.94 4.24
C ILE A 6 -14.07 10.19 5.26
N ARG A 7 -14.23 10.46 6.56
CA ARG A 7 -13.50 9.76 7.64
C ARG A 7 -13.79 8.26 7.68
N VAL A 8 -15.02 7.84 7.34
CA VAL A 8 -15.38 6.42 7.25
C VAL A 8 -14.92 5.82 5.93
N LEU A 9 -15.07 6.56 4.83
CA LEU A 9 -14.68 6.08 3.51
C LEU A 9 -13.16 5.86 3.40
N GLN A 10 -12.37 6.69 4.12
CA GLN A 10 -10.92 6.62 4.19
C GLN A 10 -10.34 5.22 4.42
N PRO A 11 -10.50 4.66 5.63
CA PRO A 11 -9.98 3.34 5.95
C PRO A 11 -10.64 2.24 5.10
N VAL A 12 -11.90 2.41 4.68
CA VAL A 12 -12.59 1.41 3.86
C VAL A 12 -11.89 1.22 2.52
N VAL A 13 -11.56 2.30 1.81
CA VAL A 13 -10.85 2.18 0.53
C VAL A 13 -9.41 1.76 0.75
N HIS A 14 -8.71 2.33 1.72
CA HIS A 14 -7.32 2.00 2.00
C HIS A 14 -7.14 0.49 2.28
N TYR A 15 -7.89 -0.09 3.23
CA TYR A 15 -7.78 -1.51 3.52
C TYR A 15 -8.35 -2.40 2.39
N SER A 16 -9.38 -1.96 1.68
CA SER A 16 -9.84 -2.70 0.50
C SER A 16 -8.75 -2.76 -0.59
N PHE A 17 -7.96 -1.71 -0.74
CA PHE A 17 -6.84 -1.68 -1.67
C PHE A 17 -5.67 -2.53 -1.16
N HIS A 18 -5.39 -2.59 0.13
CA HIS A 18 -4.36 -3.49 0.64
C HIS A 18 -4.71 -4.98 0.54
N PHE A 19 -6.00 -5.36 0.64
CA PHE A 19 -6.38 -6.77 0.73
C PHE A 19 -7.20 -7.30 -0.46
N LEU A 20 -8.21 -6.56 -0.94
CA LEU A 20 -9.14 -7.06 -1.97
C LEU A 20 -8.63 -6.79 -3.39
N VAL A 21 -8.10 -5.60 -3.66
CA VAL A 21 -7.61 -5.23 -5.01
C VAL A 21 -6.42 -6.10 -5.46
N PRO A 22 -5.46 -6.49 -4.59
CA PRO A 22 -4.45 -7.48 -4.93
C PRO A 22 -5.05 -8.82 -5.38
N GLY A 23 -6.20 -9.20 -4.83
CA GLY A 23 -6.96 -10.37 -5.28
C GLY A 23 -7.44 -10.21 -6.72
N ALA A 24 -7.98 -9.03 -7.06
CA ALA A 24 -8.38 -8.71 -8.43
C ALA A 24 -7.18 -8.68 -9.39
N ILE A 25 -6.07 -8.03 -9.01
CA ILE A 25 -4.81 -8.01 -9.77
C ILE A 25 -4.32 -9.45 -9.99
N ALA A 26 -4.31 -10.28 -8.95
CA ALA A 26 -3.92 -11.68 -9.04
C ALA A 26 -4.80 -12.46 -10.01
N PHE A 27 -6.11 -12.26 -9.94
CA PHE A 27 -7.10 -12.94 -10.76
C PHE A 27 -7.01 -12.59 -12.25
N VAL A 28 -6.68 -11.34 -12.56
CA VAL A 28 -6.54 -10.83 -13.93
C VAL A 28 -5.18 -11.20 -14.52
N PHE A 29 -4.08 -10.89 -13.82
CA PHE A 29 -2.72 -10.99 -14.39
C PHE A 29 -2.02 -12.32 -14.09
N PHE A 30 -2.40 -13.02 -13.02
CA PHE A 30 -1.77 -14.27 -12.57
C PHE A 30 -2.75 -15.45 -12.56
N ARG A 31 -3.69 -15.47 -13.52
CA ARG A 31 -4.88 -16.34 -13.57
C ARG A 31 -4.65 -17.79 -13.16
N LYS A 32 -3.61 -18.45 -13.69
CA LYS A 32 -3.32 -19.87 -13.43
C LYS A 32 -2.97 -20.16 -11.96
N GLN A 33 -2.48 -19.16 -11.24
CA GLN A 33 -2.00 -19.27 -9.87
C GLN A 33 -2.52 -18.13 -8.99
N TRP A 34 -3.70 -17.58 -9.30
CA TRP A 34 -4.19 -16.33 -8.73
C TRP A 34 -4.28 -16.37 -7.20
N LYS A 35 -4.71 -17.49 -6.61
CA LYS A 35 -4.76 -17.63 -5.13
C LYS A 35 -3.38 -17.48 -4.51
N ARG A 36 -2.37 -18.13 -5.10
CA ARG A 36 -0.98 -18.02 -4.66
C ARG A 36 -0.45 -16.60 -4.84
N ALA A 37 -0.72 -15.98 -6.00
CA ALA A 37 -0.29 -14.61 -6.26
C ALA A 37 -0.94 -13.61 -5.29
N TRP A 38 -2.23 -13.79 -5.00
CA TRP A 38 -2.95 -12.98 -4.03
C TRP A 38 -2.38 -13.11 -2.61
N LEU A 39 -2.14 -14.34 -2.14
CA LEU A 39 -1.51 -14.58 -0.83
C LEU A 39 -0.11 -13.97 -0.73
N ILE A 40 0.69 -14.04 -1.81
CA ILE A 40 2.01 -13.41 -1.84
C ILE A 40 1.89 -11.88 -1.75
N MET A 41 0.96 -11.26 -2.48
CA MET A 41 0.76 -9.80 -2.43
C MET A 41 0.17 -9.34 -1.10
N ILE A 42 -0.73 -10.10 -0.46
CA ILE A 42 -1.13 -9.81 0.93
C ILE A 42 0.08 -9.97 1.87
N GLY A 43 0.95 -10.94 1.62
CA GLY A 43 2.18 -11.11 2.39
C GLY A 43 3.11 -9.90 2.37
N THR A 44 3.04 -9.04 1.36
CA THR A 44 3.88 -7.83 1.30
C THR A 44 3.46 -6.75 2.30
N MET A 45 2.28 -6.85 2.90
CA MET A 45 1.83 -5.93 3.98
C MET A 45 2.75 -5.93 5.20
N ILE A 46 3.60 -6.96 5.35
CA ILE A 46 4.64 -7.00 6.39
C ILE A 46 5.61 -5.82 6.32
N ILE A 47 5.68 -5.13 5.17
CA ILE A 47 6.49 -3.93 4.98
C ILE A 47 6.14 -2.81 5.98
N ASP A 48 4.87 -2.72 6.39
CA ASP A 48 4.39 -1.74 7.37
C ASP A 48 4.98 -1.95 8.78
N ALA A 49 5.66 -3.08 9.02
CA ALA A 49 6.44 -3.25 10.24
C ALA A 49 7.52 -2.17 10.41
N ASP A 50 7.92 -1.49 9.32
CA ASP A 50 8.85 -0.35 9.38
C ASP A 50 8.25 0.91 10.05
N HIS A 51 6.94 0.96 10.29
CA HIS A 51 6.30 1.96 11.15
C HIS A 51 6.83 1.90 12.58
N LEU A 52 7.28 0.73 13.05
CA LEU A 52 7.91 0.60 14.37
C LEU A 52 9.24 1.37 14.47
N LEU A 53 9.82 1.79 13.34
CA LEU A 53 11.04 2.58 13.26
C LEU A 53 10.75 4.10 13.17
N ALA A 54 9.47 4.51 13.12
CA ALA A 54 9.08 5.91 13.09
C ALA A 54 8.93 6.51 14.49
N THR A 55 9.16 7.84 14.57
CA THR A 55 8.80 8.65 15.74
C THR A 55 7.87 9.78 15.28
N PRO A 56 6.62 9.87 15.77
CA PRO A 56 5.93 8.88 16.62
C PRO A 56 5.66 7.57 15.86
N ILE A 57 5.48 6.46 16.58
CA ILE A 57 5.23 5.14 15.95
C ILE A 57 3.95 5.19 15.10
N PHE A 58 2.85 5.69 15.68
CA PHE A 58 1.57 5.84 14.99
C PHE A 58 1.15 7.32 14.93
N ASP A 59 0.81 7.78 13.74
CA ASP A 59 0.23 9.11 13.49
C ASP A 59 -0.76 9.01 12.31
N PRO A 60 -2.06 9.19 12.54
CA PRO A 60 -3.07 9.06 11.50
C PRO A 60 -3.04 10.18 10.45
N GLY A 61 -2.35 11.30 10.72
CA GLY A 61 -2.21 12.40 9.77
C GLY A 61 -0.95 12.33 8.90
N ARG A 62 -0.07 11.36 9.14
CA ARG A 62 1.23 11.27 8.48
C ARG A 62 1.15 10.51 7.16
N CYS A 63 1.83 11.04 6.15
CA CYS A 63 2.07 10.29 4.92
C CYS A 63 3.20 9.27 5.11
N SER A 64 2.94 7.99 4.83
CA SER A 64 3.95 6.91 4.93
C SER A 64 5.07 7.03 3.88
N ILE A 65 4.74 7.50 2.68
CA ILE A 65 5.67 7.58 1.55
C ILE A 65 6.79 8.58 1.84
N GLY A 66 8.03 8.10 1.77
CA GLY A 66 9.23 8.88 2.06
C GLY A 66 9.52 9.07 3.55
N TYR A 67 8.66 8.59 4.45
CA TYR A 67 8.85 8.71 5.89
C TYR A 67 9.54 7.50 6.50
N HIS A 68 9.14 6.30 6.08
CA HIS A 68 9.66 5.04 6.63
C HIS A 68 10.76 4.44 5.73
N PRO A 69 11.70 3.64 6.29
CA PRO A 69 12.81 3.08 5.52
C PRO A 69 12.38 2.25 4.29
N LEU A 70 11.36 1.40 4.41
CA LEU A 70 10.87 0.55 3.32
C LEU A 70 9.84 1.28 2.43
N HIS A 71 9.32 2.41 2.91
CA HIS A 71 8.51 3.36 2.13
C HIS A 71 9.34 4.50 1.51
N SER A 72 10.68 4.42 1.59
CA SER A 72 11.58 5.43 1.03
C SER A 72 11.63 5.35 -0.49
N TYR A 73 11.93 6.48 -1.16
CA TYR A 73 12.06 6.50 -2.62
C TYR A 73 13.13 5.52 -3.15
N TYR A 74 14.18 5.26 -2.36
CA TYR A 74 15.21 4.26 -2.69
C TYR A 74 14.63 2.83 -2.66
N ALA A 75 13.81 2.50 -1.66
CA ALA A 75 13.13 1.22 -1.57
C ALA A 75 12.12 1.03 -2.72
N ILE A 76 11.32 2.07 -3.02
CA ILE A 76 10.36 2.06 -4.12
C ILE A 76 11.07 1.83 -5.47
N ALA A 77 12.18 2.54 -5.72
CA ALA A 77 12.99 2.33 -6.92
C ALA A 77 13.51 0.89 -7.02
N PHE A 78 13.96 0.31 -5.89
CA PHE A 78 14.33 -1.09 -5.83
C PHE A 78 13.17 -2.04 -6.16
N TYR A 79 11.94 -1.75 -5.72
CA TYR A 79 10.77 -2.55 -6.05
C TYR A 79 10.43 -2.52 -7.55
N PHE A 80 10.65 -1.39 -8.23
CA PHE A 80 10.58 -1.33 -9.69
C PHE A 80 11.62 -2.21 -10.37
N ILE A 81 12.87 -2.24 -9.85
CA ILE A 81 13.92 -3.13 -10.36
C ILE A 81 13.51 -4.60 -10.21
N LEU A 82 12.85 -4.97 -9.11
CA LEU A 82 12.35 -6.34 -8.89
C LEU A 82 11.31 -6.79 -9.94
N LEU A 83 10.65 -5.89 -10.68
CA LEU A 83 9.74 -6.26 -11.78
C LEU A 83 10.48 -6.92 -12.95
N LEU A 84 11.75 -6.58 -13.15
CA LEU A 84 12.58 -7.08 -14.25
C LEU A 84 12.90 -8.58 -14.10
N PHE A 85 12.84 -9.12 -12.89
CA PHE A 85 13.13 -10.52 -12.61
C PHE A 85 11.83 -11.34 -12.46
N PRO A 86 11.59 -12.35 -13.33
CA PRO A 86 10.33 -13.11 -13.31
C PRO A 86 10.02 -13.80 -11.97
N LYS A 87 11.05 -14.19 -11.22
CA LYS A 87 10.91 -14.87 -9.92
C LYS A 87 10.38 -13.95 -8.81
N THR A 88 10.65 -12.64 -8.88
CA THR A 88 10.25 -11.65 -7.86
C THR A 88 9.05 -10.83 -8.29
N ARG A 89 8.55 -10.99 -9.52
CA ARG A 89 7.52 -10.13 -10.11
C ARG A 89 6.25 -10.02 -9.27
N ILE A 90 5.76 -11.12 -8.68
CA ILE A 90 4.54 -11.07 -7.84
C ILE A 90 4.77 -10.25 -6.57
N ILE A 91 5.94 -10.42 -5.94
CA ILE A 91 6.33 -9.65 -4.74
C ILE A 91 6.47 -8.18 -5.11
N ALA A 92 7.15 -7.88 -6.22
CA ALA A 92 7.32 -6.52 -6.72
C ALA A 92 5.98 -5.83 -7.02
N VAL A 93 5.03 -6.53 -7.64
CA VAL A 93 3.68 -6.00 -7.88
C VAL A 93 2.95 -5.74 -6.56
N GLY A 94 3.05 -6.65 -5.58
CA GLY A 94 2.47 -6.45 -4.25
C GLY A 94 3.03 -5.24 -3.54
N LEU A 95 4.37 -5.13 -3.48
CA LEU A 95 5.07 -3.99 -2.88
C LEU A 95 4.73 -2.67 -3.57
N LEU A 96 4.74 -2.61 -4.90
CA LEU A 96 4.42 -1.37 -5.62
C LEU A 96 2.94 -0.99 -5.47
N PHE A 97 2.03 -1.96 -5.42
CA PHE A 97 0.62 -1.69 -5.19
C PHE A 97 0.35 -1.23 -3.75
N HIS A 98 1.09 -1.76 -2.78
CA HIS A 98 1.13 -1.24 -1.41
C HIS A 98 1.54 0.22 -1.38
N MET A 99 2.68 0.57 -2.00
CA MET A 99 3.15 1.97 -2.07
C MET A 99 2.13 2.90 -2.75
N PHE A 100 1.45 2.41 -3.79
CA PHE A 100 0.38 3.16 -4.44
C PHE A 100 -0.81 3.40 -3.50
N THR A 101 -1.18 2.40 -2.70
CA THR A 101 -2.28 2.47 -1.74
C THR A 101 -1.98 3.46 -0.61
N ASP A 102 -0.73 3.45 -0.11
CA ASP A 102 -0.28 4.40 0.91
C ASP A 102 -0.17 5.82 0.37
N TRP A 103 0.34 5.98 -0.86
CA TRP A 103 0.35 7.27 -1.55
C TRP A 103 -1.06 7.83 -1.73
N GLN A 104 -2.03 6.98 -2.09
CA GLN A 104 -3.43 7.38 -2.19
C GLN A 104 -3.97 7.84 -0.83
N ASP A 105 -3.65 7.14 0.26
CA ASP A 105 -4.08 7.51 1.60
C ASP A 105 -3.46 8.84 2.07
N CYS A 106 -2.21 9.14 1.68
CA CYS A 106 -1.59 10.44 1.94
C CYS A 106 -2.43 11.61 1.38
N HIS A 107 -3.00 11.46 0.19
CA HIS A 107 -3.86 12.50 -0.41
C HIS A 107 -5.20 12.63 0.31
N TRP A 108 -5.76 11.52 0.79
CA TRP A 108 -6.98 11.55 1.59
C TRP A 108 -6.78 12.18 2.97
N SER A 109 -5.69 11.85 3.65
CA SER A 109 -5.31 12.50 4.91
C SER A 109 -5.12 14.01 4.73
N ALA A 110 -4.50 14.45 3.63
CA ALA A 110 -4.40 15.88 3.31
C ALA A 110 -5.79 16.53 3.17
N ILE A 111 -6.70 15.91 2.40
CA ILE A 111 -8.07 16.40 2.22
C ILE A 111 -8.82 16.47 3.56
N VAL A 112 -8.76 15.41 4.39
CA VAL A 112 -9.43 15.36 5.69
C VAL A 112 -8.91 16.43 6.66
N MET A 113 -7.60 16.70 6.64
CA MET A 113 -7.00 17.76 7.47
C MET A 113 -7.44 19.17 7.04
N HIS A 114 -7.73 19.39 5.75
CA HIS A 114 -8.18 20.68 5.21
C HIS A 114 -9.69 20.92 5.30
N ILE A 115 -10.49 19.89 5.55
CA ILE A 115 -11.96 20.00 5.76
C ILE A 115 -12.31 20.24 7.25
N LYS A 116 -11.31 20.49 8.10
CA LYS A 116 -11.54 20.94 9.48
C LYS A 116 -12.27 22.28 9.55
#